data_AF-A0A959JM98-F1
#
_entry.id   AF-A0A959JM98-F1
#
_cell.length_a   1.000
_cell.length_b   1.000
_cell.length_c   1.000
_cell.angle_alpha   90.00
_cell.angle_beta   90.00
_cell.angle_gamma   90.00
#
_symmetry.space_group_name_H-M   'P 1'
#
loop_
_entity.id
_entity.type
_entity.pdbx_description
1 polymer ?
#
loop_
_entity_poly.entity_id
_entity_poly.type
_entity_poly.pdbx_seq_one_letter_code
_entity_poly.pdbx_strand_id
1 'polypeptide(L)'
;PFNIYRSVKATTSLRHDRYQLQSSDPLSFQTGVTNEQRVSLKLEYVFDNSYEESINMRVGLRYKAFSEIINHFELLVTDGFSFKPSKGFTTVLGFDARYYQPFLRRSILALRIAGATSFGSEKILYYLGGVENSFFQQFDNSISIQTDNTYAYKVNAYQMRGFKNNIRNGNTFLLSNIEARIPVMQYFLGKNRGSSFVKHIQIVGFYDAGLAWYGSSPYSDKNPLNQVHIVSPPLLELDVTYFRDPLVMSYGFGVRTMLLGYFIKIDRAWGIETRESLRPRWHFSFGTDF
;
A
#
# COMPACT_ATOMS: atom_id res chain seq x y z
N PRO A 1 11.30 2.26 25.31
CA PRO A 1 10.20 3.25 25.45
C PRO A 1 10.68 4.50 26.19
N PHE A 2 10.51 5.69 25.59
CA PHE A 2 10.92 6.96 26.20
C PHE A 2 9.84 7.53 27.13
N ASN A 3 8.57 7.27 26.81
CA ASN A 3 7.41 7.51 27.68
C ASN A 3 6.29 6.52 27.33
N ILE A 4 5.13 6.64 27.97
CA ILE A 4 3.96 5.77 27.74
C ILE A 4 3.43 5.79 26.30
N TYR A 5 3.67 6.86 25.54
CA TYR A 5 3.18 7.04 24.18
C TYR A 5 4.28 6.91 23.11
N ARG A 6 5.57 6.89 23.48
CA ARG A 6 6.73 6.95 22.59
C ARG A 6 7.62 5.73 22.74
N SER A 7 7.88 5.05 21.64
CA SER A 7 8.81 3.93 21.59
C SER A 7 9.74 4.03 20.40
N VAL A 8 10.99 3.61 20.60
CA VAL A 8 11.90 3.25 19.51
C VAL A 8 12.04 1.74 19.52
N LYS A 9 11.98 1.15 18.33
CA LYS A 9 12.12 -0.29 18.10
C LYS A 9 13.22 -0.51 17.09
N ALA A 10 14.06 -1.49 17.37
CA ALA A 10 15.00 -2.04 16.41
C ALA A 10 14.55 -3.48 16.13
N THR A 11 14.48 -3.85 14.87
CA THR A 11 14.11 -5.20 14.44
C THR A 11 15.11 -5.65 13.40
N THR A 12 15.77 -6.77 13.69
CA THR A 12 16.67 -7.43 12.75
C THR A 12 15.95 -8.65 12.19
N SER A 13 16.05 -8.89 10.88
CA SER A 13 15.54 -10.11 10.27
C SER A 13 16.62 -10.81 9.45
N LEU A 14 16.58 -12.13 9.44
CA LEU A 14 17.36 -12.97 8.54
C LEU A 14 16.37 -13.78 7.72
N ARG A 15 16.49 -13.68 6.40
CA ARG A 15 15.59 -14.33 5.45
C ARG A 15 16.40 -15.19 4.50
N HIS A 16 15.95 -16.43 4.32
CA HIS A 16 16.50 -17.38 3.36
C HIS A 16 15.35 -17.87 2.48
N ASP A 17 15.34 -17.45 1.22
CA ASP A 17 14.33 -17.81 0.24
C ASP A 17 14.88 -18.84 -0.74
N ARG A 18 14.08 -19.86 -1.03
CA ARG A 18 14.38 -20.89 -2.03
C ARG A 18 13.33 -20.82 -3.14
N TYR A 19 13.71 -20.28 -4.29
CA TYR A 19 12.85 -20.15 -5.45
C TYR A 19 12.96 -21.38 -6.35
N GLN A 20 11.81 -21.97 -6.66
CA GLN A 20 11.66 -23.07 -7.61
C GLN A 20 10.52 -22.70 -8.57
N LEU A 21 10.79 -22.78 -9.87
CA LEU A 21 9.75 -22.58 -10.87
C LEU A 21 8.81 -23.78 -10.88
N GLN A 22 7.53 -23.53 -11.09
CA GLN A 22 6.56 -24.61 -11.28
C GLN A 22 6.91 -25.34 -12.58
N SER A 23 7.18 -26.64 -12.47
CA SER A 23 7.54 -27.51 -13.59
C SER A 23 6.35 -27.71 -14.54
N SER A 24 6.12 -26.73 -15.42
CA SER A 24 5.07 -26.76 -16.44
C SER A 24 5.58 -27.18 -17.82
N ASP A 25 6.87 -26.98 -18.08
CA ASP A 25 7.56 -27.37 -19.31
C ASP A 25 8.97 -27.92 -19.01
N PRO A 26 9.63 -28.59 -19.97
CA PRO A 26 10.98 -29.14 -19.78
C PRO A 26 12.03 -28.09 -19.41
N LEU A 27 11.86 -26.84 -19.87
CA LEU A 27 12.76 -25.73 -19.53
C LEU A 27 12.65 -25.35 -18.05
N SER A 28 11.43 -25.18 -17.52
CA SER A 28 11.20 -24.89 -16.10
C SER A 28 11.59 -26.06 -15.20
N PHE A 29 11.55 -27.29 -15.70
CA PHE A 29 12.07 -28.46 -14.97
C PHE A 29 13.61 -28.44 -14.88
N GLN A 30 14.28 -27.98 -15.94
CA GLN A 30 15.74 -27.91 -16.00
C GLN A 30 16.32 -26.67 -15.32
N THR A 31 15.53 -25.61 -15.12
CA THR A 31 15.97 -24.45 -14.33
C THR A 31 16.23 -24.87 -12.89
N GLY A 32 17.50 -24.72 -12.47
CA GLY A 32 17.92 -25.02 -11.11
C GLY A 32 17.25 -24.12 -10.07
N VAL A 33 17.31 -24.57 -8.83
CA VAL A 33 16.82 -23.81 -7.67
C VAL A 33 17.68 -22.55 -7.47
N THR A 34 17.03 -21.40 -7.30
CA THR A 34 17.72 -20.16 -6.92
C THR A 34 17.52 -19.90 -5.43
N ASN A 35 18.61 -19.71 -4.69
CA ASN A 35 18.56 -19.33 -3.28
C ASN A 35 18.92 -17.86 -3.14
N GLU A 36 18.11 -17.12 -2.38
CA GLU A 36 18.39 -15.72 -2.03
C GLU A 36 18.44 -15.57 -0.50
N GLN A 37 19.43 -14.83 -0.02
CA GLN A 37 19.61 -14.58 1.41
C GLN A 37 19.65 -13.09 1.68
N ARG A 38 18.84 -12.63 2.63
CA ARG A 38 18.77 -11.23 3.00
C ARG A 38 18.86 -11.07 4.51
N VAL A 39 19.62 -10.07 4.94
CA VAL A 39 19.62 -9.60 6.33
C VAL A 39 19.05 -8.20 6.35
N SER A 40 18.12 -7.90 7.25
CA SER A 40 17.59 -6.54 7.41
C SER A 40 17.75 -6.01 8.82
N LEU A 41 17.94 -4.70 8.91
CA LEU A 41 17.85 -3.93 10.13
C LEU A 41 16.83 -2.81 9.92
N LYS A 42 15.79 -2.81 10.74
CA LYS A 42 14.73 -1.81 10.74
C LYS A 42 14.72 -1.04 12.05
N LEU A 43 14.75 0.28 11.95
CA LEU A 43 14.58 1.20 13.07
C LEU A 43 13.24 1.91 12.91
N GLU A 44 12.41 1.89 13.95
CA GLU A 44 11.10 2.53 13.97
C GLU A 44 10.97 3.45 15.19
N TYR A 45 10.56 4.69 14.96
CA TYR A 45 10.09 5.61 16.00
C TYR A 45 8.56 5.66 15.94
N VAL A 46 7.90 5.33 17.05
CA VAL A 46 6.43 5.25 17.14
C VAL A 46 5.94 6.18 18.23
N PHE A 47 4.93 6.98 17.90
CA PHE A 47 4.09 7.71 18.83
C PHE A 47 2.63 7.25 18.70
N ASP A 48 1.97 6.95 19.82
CA ASP A 48 0.57 6.57 19.84
C ASP A 48 -0.08 7.10 21.13
N ASN A 49 -0.94 8.12 21.02
CA ASN A 49 -1.80 8.57 22.12
C ASN A 49 -3.29 8.30 21.82
N SER A 50 -3.57 7.40 20.88
CA SER A 50 -4.93 7.11 20.48
C SER A 50 -5.60 6.11 21.42
N TYR A 51 -6.89 6.29 21.64
CA TYR A 51 -7.74 5.31 22.33
C TYR A 51 -8.95 4.96 21.47
N GLU A 52 -9.52 3.79 21.72
CA GLU A 52 -10.64 3.26 20.95
C GLU A 52 -11.96 3.52 21.68
N GLU A 53 -12.81 4.36 21.10
CA GLU A 53 -14.11 4.74 21.66
C GLU A 53 -15.20 3.69 21.33
N SER A 54 -15.11 3.11 20.13
CA SER A 54 -15.95 2.04 19.58
C SER A 54 -15.19 1.32 18.47
N ILE A 55 -15.68 0.18 17.99
CA ILE A 55 -15.04 -0.57 16.90
C ILE A 55 -14.89 0.35 15.67
N ASN A 56 -13.67 0.41 15.12
CA ASN A 56 -13.31 1.26 13.99
C ASN A 56 -13.46 2.79 14.27
N MET A 57 -13.54 3.18 15.55
CA MET A 57 -13.67 4.55 16.00
C MET A 57 -12.61 4.90 17.04
N ARG A 58 -11.44 5.33 16.56
CA ARG A 58 -10.35 5.84 17.41
C ARG A 58 -10.42 7.35 17.56
N VAL A 59 -9.80 7.85 18.61
CA VAL A 59 -9.62 9.28 18.88
C VAL A 59 -8.15 9.51 19.25
N GLY A 60 -7.52 10.55 18.70
CA GLY A 60 -6.13 10.91 18.99
C GLY A 60 -5.20 10.82 17.78
N LEU A 61 -3.90 10.82 18.04
CA LEU A 61 -2.82 10.87 17.06
C LEU A 61 -1.94 9.63 17.17
N ARG A 62 -1.60 9.05 16.02
CA ARG A 62 -0.64 7.96 15.89
C ARG A 62 0.30 8.32 14.76
N TYR A 63 1.59 8.15 14.95
CA TYR A 63 2.50 8.23 13.83
C TYR A 63 3.69 7.32 14.04
N LYS A 64 4.26 6.91 12.91
CA LYS A 64 5.46 6.11 12.87
C LYS A 64 6.35 6.64 11.76
N ALA A 65 7.62 6.81 12.05
CA ALA A 65 8.68 6.99 11.07
C ALA A 65 9.63 5.81 11.16
N PHE A 66 10.10 5.30 10.03
CA PHE A 66 11.00 4.15 10.00
C PHE A 66 12.07 4.26 8.92
N SER A 67 13.23 3.68 9.21
CA SER A 67 14.25 3.38 8.22
C SER A 67 14.56 1.89 8.23
N GLU A 68 14.64 1.27 7.06
CA GLU A 68 15.00 -0.13 6.91
C GLU A 68 16.17 -0.25 5.94
N ILE A 69 17.19 -1.01 6.33
CA ILE A 69 18.33 -1.37 5.49
C ILE A 69 18.28 -2.88 5.32
N ILE A 70 18.29 -3.33 4.07
CA ILE A 70 18.27 -4.74 3.69
C ILE A 70 19.50 -4.99 2.83
N ASN A 71 20.28 -6.01 3.18
CA ASN A 71 21.44 -6.44 2.42
C ASN A 71 21.22 -7.86 1.90
N HIS A 72 21.31 -8.01 0.59
CA HIS A 72 21.33 -9.29 -0.12
C HIS A 72 22.75 -9.83 -0.09
N PHE A 73 22.95 -10.99 0.52
CA PHE A 73 24.24 -11.67 0.62
C PHE A 73 24.14 -13.10 0.06
N GLU A 74 25.27 -13.73 -0.17
CA GLU A 74 25.32 -15.12 -0.63
C GLU A 74 26.27 -15.91 0.27
N LEU A 75 25.72 -16.91 0.96
CA LEU A 75 26.47 -17.93 1.68
C LEU A 75 26.19 -19.29 1.04
N LEU A 76 27.20 -19.87 0.40
CA LEU A 76 27.19 -21.22 -0.13
C LEU A 76 28.10 -22.10 0.73
N VAL A 77 27.57 -23.24 1.16
CA VAL A 77 28.27 -24.22 2.02
C VAL A 77 28.35 -25.60 1.35
N THR A 78 27.60 -25.83 0.28
CA THR A 78 27.36 -27.17 -0.30
C THR A 78 28.48 -27.68 -1.21
N ASP A 79 29.09 -26.81 -2.04
CA ASP A 79 30.16 -27.18 -2.99
C ASP A 79 31.49 -26.46 -2.72
N GLY A 80 31.68 -25.97 -1.50
CA GLY A 80 32.77 -25.12 -1.06
C GLY A 80 32.28 -23.90 -0.27
N PHE A 81 33.09 -23.37 0.64
CA PHE A 81 32.75 -22.16 1.39
C PHE A 81 32.93 -20.93 0.48
N SER A 82 31.81 -20.36 0.01
CA SER A 82 31.81 -19.10 -0.72
C SER A 82 30.90 -18.11 0.00
N PHE A 83 31.48 -17.00 0.45
CA PHE A 83 30.76 -15.92 1.11
C PHE A 83 30.93 -14.62 0.34
N LYS A 84 29.82 -14.09 -0.19
CA LYS A 84 29.77 -12.73 -0.73
C LYS A 84 28.98 -11.86 0.24
N PRO A 85 29.64 -10.87 0.88
CA PRO A 85 29.02 -10.09 1.94
C PRO A 85 27.89 -9.18 1.46
N SER A 86 27.91 -8.74 0.19
CA SER A 86 26.86 -7.93 -0.41
C SER A 86 26.81 -8.15 -1.93
N LYS A 87 25.63 -8.52 -2.44
CA LYS A 87 25.25 -8.52 -3.86
C LYS A 87 24.37 -7.32 -4.20
N GLY A 88 23.59 -6.88 -3.22
CA GLY A 88 22.69 -5.75 -3.38
C GLY A 88 22.27 -5.21 -2.03
N PHE A 89 21.88 -3.94 -2.00
CA PHE A 89 21.32 -3.32 -0.82
C PHE A 89 20.09 -2.50 -1.18
N THR A 90 19.14 -2.50 -0.25
CA THR A 90 17.91 -1.73 -0.29
C THR A 90 17.86 -0.88 0.96
N THR A 91 17.63 0.41 0.81
CA THR A 91 17.30 1.30 1.92
C THR A 91 15.90 1.84 1.69
N VAL A 92 15.11 1.85 2.76
CA VAL A 92 13.74 2.35 2.78
C VAL A 92 13.63 3.40 3.86
N LEU A 93 13.08 4.55 3.51
CA LEU A 93 12.65 5.57 4.47
C LEU A 93 11.15 5.74 4.33
N GLY A 94 10.41 5.67 5.42
CA GLY A 94 8.97 5.80 5.35
C GLY A 94 8.33 6.35 6.61
N PHE A 95 7.10 6.80 6.47
CA PHE A 95 6.27 7.26 7.56
C PHE A 95 4.79 6.91 7.34
N ASP A 96 4.05 6.76 8.43
CA ASP A 96 2.58 6.63 8.44
C ASP A 96 2.09 7.44 9.64
N ALA A 97 1.23 8.43 9.39
CA ALA A 97 0.62 9.28 10.41
C ALA A 97 -0.91 9.23 10.26
N ARG A 98 -1.60 9.10 11.39
CA ARG A 98 -3.06 9.00 11.49
C ARG A 98 -3.56 9.90 12.59
N TYR A 99 -4.54 10.73 12.28
CA TYR A 99 -5.17 11.63 13.22
C TYR A 99 -6.69 11.45 13.19
N TYR A 100 -7.28 11.27 14.36
CA TYR A 100 -8.71 11.01 14.51
C TYR A 100 -9.32 12.11 15.37
N GLN A 101 -10.09 13.00 14.74
CA GLN A 101 -10.73 14.14 15.37
C GLN A 101 -12.24 13.89 15.49
N PRO A 102 -12.81 13.84 16.71
CA PRO A 102 -14.25 13.86 16.90
C PRO A 102 -14.83 15.17 16.38
N PHE A 103 -15.88 15.11 15.56
CA PHE A 103 -16.57 16.31 15.06
C PHE A 103 -18.05 16.37 15.47
N LEU A 104 -18.63 15.24 15.88
CA LEU A 104 -19.93 15.15 16.55
C LEU A 104 -19.81 14.26 17.78
N ARG A 105 -20.89 14.18 18.59
CA ARG A 105 -20.95 13.36 19.83
C ARG A 105 -20.41 11.93 19.67
N ARG A 106 -20.60 11.31 18.50
CA ARG A 106 -20.14 9.94 18.20
C ARG A 106 -19.46 9.81 16.85
N SER A 107 -19.26 10.88 16.08
CA SER A 107 -18.69 10.79 14.73
C SER A 107 -17.27 11.31 14.70
N ILE A 108 -16.42 10.66 13.91
CA ILE A 108 -15.00 11.00 13.81
C ILE A 108 -14.61 11.34 12.38
N LEU A 109 -13.69 12.27 12.24
CA LEU A 109 -12.97 12.54 11.03
C LEU A 109 -11.58 11.92 11.18
N ALA A 110 -11.29 10.91 10.36
CA ALA A 110 -10.03 10.21 10.33
C ALA A 110 -9.20 10.72 9.14
N LEU A 111 -7.98 11.17 9.43
CA LEU A 111 -6.98 11.57 8.46
C LEU A 111 -5.83 10.57 8.49
N ARG A 112 -5.36 10.12 7.33
CA ARG A 112 -4.13 9.35 7.19
C ARG A 112 -3.22 10.01 6.16
N ILE A 113 -1.93 10.02 6.44
CA ILE A 113 -0.88 10.35 5.48
C ILE A 113 0.20 9.28 5.61
N ALA A 114 0.54 8.63 4.51
CA ALA A 114 1.58 7.60 4.47
C ALA A 114 2.45 7.79 3.25
N GLY A 115 3.75 7.54 3.38
CA GLY A 115 4.67 7.61 2.26
C GLY A 115 5.94 6.83 2.56
N ALA A 116 6.57 6.33 1.50
CA ALA A 116 7.87 5.71 1.60
C ALA A 116 8.67 5.92 0.32
N THR A 117 9.98 5.94 0.47
CA THR A 117 10.94 6.00 -0.63
C THR A 117 11.97 4.89 -0.45
N SER A 118 12.30 4.21 -1.55
CA SER A 118 13.31 3.17 -1.59
C SER A 118 14.43 3.51 -2.57
N PHE A 119 15.67 3.33 -2.13
CA PHE A 119 16.88 3.57 -2.89
C PHE A 119 17.95 2.51 -2.58
N GLY A 120 18.99 2.42 -3.40
CA GLY A 120 20.00 1.36 -3.36
C GLY A 120 20.11 0.65 -4.71
N SER A 121 20.90 -0.43 -4.74
CA SER A 121 21.08 -1.23 -5.97
C SER A 121 19.88 -2.13 -6.26
N GLU A 122 19.14 -2.57 -5.25
CA GLU A 122 17.87 -3.27 -5.39
C GLU A 122 16.78 -2.45 -4.69
N LYS A 123 15.78 -1.94 -5.41
CA LYS A 123 14.74 -1.05 -4.84
C LYS A 123 13.47 -1.81 -4.46
N ILE A 124 12.58 -1.19 -3.68
CA ILE A 124 11.20 -1.66 -3.54
C ILE A 124 10.34 -0.97 -4.60
N LEU A 125 9.53 -1.76 -5.31
CA LEU A 125 8.48 -1.27 -6.19
C LEU A 125 7.16 -1.16 -5.43
N TYR A 126 6.60 0.04 -5.36
CA TYR A 126 5.31 0.31 -4.76
C TYR A 126 4.22 0.36 -5.83
N TYR A 127 3.17 -0.44 -5.66
CA TYR A 127 1.96 -0.39 -6.46
C TYR A 127 0.88 0.39 -5.72
N LEU A 128 0.47 1.51 -6.28
CA LEU A 128 -0.62 2.30 -5.76
C LEU A 128 -1.95 1.77 -6.31
N GLY A 129 -2.97 1.60 -5.48
CA GLY A 129 -4.31 1.26 -5.93
C GLY A 129 -5.03 0.20 -5.10
N GLY A 130 -6.36 0.19 -5.23
CA GLY A 130 -7.21 -0.80 -4.58
C GLY A 130 -7.33 -0.62 -3.06
N VAL A 131 -7.88 -1.64 -2.40
CA VAL A 131 -8.19 -1.65 -0.97
C VAL A 131 -7.58 -2.90 -0.35
N GLU A 132 -7.07 -2.76 0.87
CA GLU A 132 -6.55 -3.90 1.63
C GLU A 132 -7.66 -4.91 1.94
N ASN A 133 -7.32 -6.21 1.98
CA ASN A 133 -8.27 -7.29 2.31
C ASN A 133 -9.54 -7.27 1.44
N SER A 134 -9.41 -6.90 0.17
CA SER A 134 -10.53 -6.96 -0.76
C SER A 134 -10.85 -8.41 -1.15
N PHE A 135 -12.14 -8.74 -1.20
CA PHE A 135 -12.61 -10.03 -1.69
C PHE A 135 -12.34 -10.23 -3.18
N PHE A 136 -12.29 -9.14 -3.96
CA PHE A 136 -12.16 -9.16 -5.41
C PHE A 136 -11.07 -8.21 -5.87
N GLN A 137 -9.82 -8.54 -5.54
CA GLN A 137 -8.67 -7.74 -5.93
C GLN A 137 -8.49 -7.80 -7.45
N GLN A 138 -8.37 -6.62 -8.08
CA GLN A 138 -8.11 -6.49 -9.51
C GLN A 138 -6.82 -5.69 -9.72
N PHE A 139 -5.98 -6.15 -10.64
CA PHE A 139 -4.72 -5.51 -11.00
C PHE A 139 -4.81 -4.89 -12.40
N ASP A 140 -4.21 -3.72 -12.59
CA ASP A 140 -4.10 -3.07 -13.90
C ASP A 140 -2.79 -3.46 -14.58
N ASN A 141 -2.89 -4.25 -15.65
CA ASN A 141 -1.74 -4.67 -16.45
C ASN A 141 -1.39 -3.67 -17.57
N SER A 142 -2.19 -2.61 -17.77
CA SER A 142 -1.92 -1.60 -18.80
C SER A 142 -0.82 -0.61 -18.41
N ILE A 143 -0.52 -0.51 -17.11
CA ILE A 143 0.55 0.34 -16.58
C ILE A 143 1.83 -0.50 -16.50
N SER A 144 2.79 -0.19 -17.37
CA SER A 144 4.09 -0.84 -17.41
C SER A 144 4.89 -0.56 -16.13
N ILE A 145 5.85 -1.45 -15.87
CA ILE A 145 6.80 -1.36 -14.75
C ILE A 145 8.17 -1.15 -15.38
N GLN A 146 9.00 -0.27 -14.81
CA GLN A 146 10.36 -0.09 -15.34
C GLN A 146 11.17 -1.37 -15.19
N THR A 147 11.70 -1.88 -16.31
CA THR A 147 12.57 -3.06 -16.32
C THR A 147 14.03 -2.74 -16.01
N ASP A 148 14.44 -1.48 -16.14
CA ASP A 148 15.83 -1.04 -15.96
C ASP A 148 16.29 -1.05 -14.50
N ASN A 149 15.36 -1.10 -13.55
CA ASN A 149 15.67 -1.17 -12.13
C ASN A 149 15.55 -2.60 -11.62
N THR A 150 16.57 -3.06 -10.90
CA THR A 150 16.48 -4.28 -10.09
C THR A 150 15.63 -4.01 -8.85
N TYR A 151 14.60 -4.84 -8.60
CA TYR A 151 13.74 -4.72 -7.42
C TYR A 151 13.93 -5.89 -6.47
N ALA A 152 14.19 -5.59 -5.19
CA ALA A 152 14.23 -6.60 -4.13
C ALA A 152 12.81 -7.06 -3.74
N TYR A 153 11.86 -6.12 -3.70
CA TYR A 153 10.49 -6.39 -3.26
C TYR A 153 9.45 -5.60 -4.06
N LYS A 154 8.22 -6.14 -4.06
CA LYS A 154 7.02 -5.48 -4.59
C LYS A 154 6.01 -5.34 -3.47
N VAL A 155 5.51 -4.12 -3.25
CA VAL A 155 4.62 -3.78 -2.13
C VAL A 155 3.40 -3.06 -2.66
N ASN A 156 2.20 -3.45 -2.22
CA ASN A 156 0.98 -2.73 -2.53
C ASN A 156 0.75 -1.60 -1.52
N ALA A 157 0.75 -0.36 -1.98
CA ALA A 157 0.26 0.81 -1.27
C ALA A 157 -1.26 0.92 -1.46
N TYR A 158 -2.00 0.20 -0.62
CA TYR A 158 -3.47 0.20 -0.60
C TYR A 158 -4.07 1.53 -0.10
N GLN A 159 -5.41 1.60 -0.15
CA GLN A 159 -6.24 2.73 0.26
C GLN A 159 -6.34 3.82 -0.81
N MET A 160 -6.44 3.38 -2.06
CA MET A 160 -6.83 4.21 -3.20
C MET A 160 -8.08 3.59 -3.80
N ARG A 161 -9.22 3.90 -3.18
CA ARG A 161 -10.53 3.41 -3.64
C ARG A 161 -10.82 4.00 -5.03
N GLY A 162 -11.73 3.36 -5.75
CA GLY A 162 -12.08 3.76 -7.12
C GLY A 162 -11.08 3.32 -8.20
N PHE A 163 -9.94 2.72 -7.82
CA PHE A 163 -8.91 2.25 -8.76
C PHE A 163 -8.63 0.75 -8.65
N LYS A 164 -8.11 0.16 -9.73
CA LYS A 164 -7.41 -1.14 -9.68
C LYS A 164 -6.10 -0.96 -8.95
N ASN A 165 -5.54 -2.05 -8.44
CA ASN A 165 -4.15 -2.05 -8.01
C ASN A 165 -3.24 -1.74 -9.22
N ASN A 166 -2.10 -1.10 -8.98
CA ASN A 166 -1.16 -0.64 -10.02
C ASN A 166 -1.72 0.46 -10.95
N ILE A 167 -2.56 1.37 -10.43
CA ILE A 167 -2.92 2.58 -11.20
C ILE A 167 -1.72 3.52 -11.37
N ARG A 168 -0.82 3.54 -10.37
CA ARG A 168 0.48 4.19 -10.42
C ARG A 168 1.50 3.26 -9.76
N ASN A 169 2.75 3.31 -10.20
CA ASN A 169 3.83 2.56 -9.59
C ASN A 169 5.12 3.38 -9.55
N GLY A 170 6.02 3.00 -8.64
CA GLY A 170 7.24 3.78 -8.39
C GLY A 170 8.09 3.19 -7.27
N ASN A 171 9.32 3.67 -7.13
CA ASN A 171 10.14 3.39 -5.94
C ASN A 171 9.86 4.37 -4.79
N THR A 172 9.02 5.38 -5.03
CA THR A 172 8.52 6.31 -4.02
C THR A 172 7.02 6.47 -4.15
N PHE A 173 6.32 6.56 -3.02
CA PHE A 173 4.89 6.87 -3.00
C PHE A 173 4.53 7.82 -1.86
N LEU A 174 3.42 8.54 -2.04
CA LEU A 174 2.75 9.35 -1.03
C LEU A 174 1.24 9.16 -1.17
N LEU A 175 0.56 9.00 -0.04
CA LEU A 175 -0.85 8.70 0.02
C LEU A 175 -1.50 9.49 1.18
N SER A 176 -2.67 10.03 0.93
CA SER A 176 -3.50 10.70 1.92
C SER A 176 -4.94 10.21 1.83
N ASN A 177 -5.54 9.93 2.98
CA ASN A 177 -6.95 9.55 3.08
C ASN A 177 -7.65 10.42 4.11
N ILE A 178 -8.88 10.80 3.80
CA ILE A 178 -9.78 11.50 4.69
C ILE A 178 -11.06 10.67 4.76
N GLU A 179 -11.53 10.35 5.95
CA GLU A 179 -12.75 9.60 6.19
C GLU A 179 -13.61 10.24 7.28
N ALA A 180 -14.83 10.64 6.94
CA ALA A 180 -15.84 11.00 7.90
C ALA A 180 -16.67 9.75 8.26
N ARG A 181 -16.56 9.26 9.50
CA ARG A 181 -17.21 8.04 9.97
C ARG A 181 -18.36 8.38 10.94
N ILE A 182 -19.57 7.98 10.58
CA ILE A 182 -20.80 8.29 11.31
C ILE A 182 -21.47 6.98 11.76
N PRO A 183 -21.45 6.63 13.06
CA PRO A 183 -22.12 5.43 13.57
C PRO A 183 -23.62 5.68 13.76
N VAL A 184 -24.36 5.69 12.65
CA VAL A 184 -25.78 6.10 12.58
C VAL A 184 -26.64 5.40 13.63
N MET A 185 -26.50 4.09 13.79
CA MET A 185 -27.33 3.32 14.73
C MET A 185 -27.02 3.65 16.20
N GLN A 186 -25.81 4.09 16.53
CA GLN A 186 -25.48 4.51 17.90
C GLN A 186 -26.11 5.85 18.28
N TYR A 187 -26.52 6.66 17.30
CA TYR A 187 -27.31 7.87 17.56
C TYR A 187 -28.76 7.54 17.92
N PHE A 188 -29.37 6.56 17.23
CA PHE A 188 -30.76 6.17 17.46
C PHE A 188 -30.93 5.24 18.67
N LEU A 189 -30.10 4.21 18.79
CA LEU A 189 -30.23 3.16 19.82
C LEU A 189 -29.40 3.44 21.07
N GLY A 190 -28.38 4.31 20.97
CA GLY A 190 -27.36 4.52 21.99
C GLY A 190 -26.13 3.62 21.82
N LYS A 191 -25.04 3.93 22.54
CA LYS A 191 -23.71 3.31 22.35
C LYS A 191 -23.70 1.78 22.49
N ASN A 192 -24.50 1.25 23.41
CA ASN A 192 -24.41 -0.13 23.90
C ASN A 192 -25.70 -0.93 23.70
N ARG A 193 -26.59 -0.51 22.77
CA ARG A 193 -27.86 -1.22 22.53
C ARG A 193 -27.90 -1.82 21.11
N GLY A 194 -28.65 -2.92 20.98
CA GLY A 194 -28.81 -3.66 19.72
C GLY A 194 -27.78 -4.77 19.52
N SER A 195 -27.97 -5.57 18.47
CA SER A 195 -27.02 -6.61 18.07
C SER A 195 -25.70 -6.01 17.59
N SER A 196 -24.62 -6.80 17.58
CA SER A 196 -23.32 -6.34 17.09
C SER A 196 -23.39 -5.83 15.65
N PHE A 197 -24.22 -6.46 14.81
CA PHE A 197 -24.48 -5.99 13.45
C PHE A 197 -25.10 -4.59 13.46
N VAL A 198 -26.26 -4.40 14.11
CA VAL A 198 -26.99 -3.12 14.06
C VAL A 198 -26.17 -2.00 14.71
N LYS A 199 -25.59 -2.25 15.88
CA LYS A 199 -24.84 -1.25 16.67
C LYS A 199 -23.61 -0.70 15.94
N HIS A 200 -22.99 -1.48 15.05
CA HIS A 200 -21.77 -1.09 14.34
C HIS A 200 -22.03 -0.63 12.90
N ILE A 201 -23.29 -0.45 12.49
CA ILE A 201 -23.58 0.19 11.20
C ILE A 201 -23.02 1.63 11.20
N GLN A 202 -22.03 1.84 10.34
CA GLN A 202 -21.37 3.12 10.11
C GLN A 202 -21.57 3.53 8.66
N ILE A 203 -21.99 4.77 8.44
CA ILE A 203 -21.92 5.42 7.14
C ILE A 203 -20.61 6.18 7.07
N VAL A 204 -19.92 6.07 5.96
CA VAL A 204 -18.61 6.70 5.76
C VAL A 204 -18.59 7.47 4.46
N GLY A 205 -18.17 8.73 4.52
CA GLY A 205 -17.76 9.52 3.36
C GLY A 205 -16.24 9.62 3.33
N PHE A 206 -15.62 9.52 2.16
CA PHE A 206 -14.17 9.52 2.07
C PHE A 206 -13.63 10.24 0.84
N TYR A 207 -12.38 10.65 0.97
CA TYR A 207 -11.56 11.25 -0.07
C TYR A 207 -10.14 10.69 0.02
N ASP A 208 -9.65 10.12 -1.08
CA ASP A 208 -8.32 9.55 -1.18
C ASP A 208 -7.50 10.32 -2.22
N ALA A 209 -6.22 10.51 -1.97
CA ALA A 209 -5.27 11.10 -2.91
C ALA A 209 -3.94 10.34 -2.83
N GLY A 210 -3.32 10.09 -3.98
CA GLY A 210 -2.11 9.30 -4.04
C GLY A 210 -1.21 9.66 -5.22
N LEU A 211 0.08 9.45 -4.99
CA LEU A 211 1.18 9.68 -5.92
C LEU A 211 2.13 8.48 -5.81
N ALA A 212 2.60 7.98 -6.95
CA ALA A 212 3.74 7.07 -7.01
C ALA A 212 4.60 7.44 -8.23
N TRP A 213 5.91 7.42 -8.06
CA TRP A 213 6.85 7.86 -9.09
C TRP A 213 8.22 7.21 -8.96
N TYR A 214 9.00 7.39 -10.02
CA TYR A 214 10.41 7.03 -10.07
C TYR A 214 11.31 8.26 -9.98
N GLY A 215 12.40 8.16 -9.24
CA GLY A 215 13.41 9.22 -9.13
C GLY A 215 13.16 10.22 -8.00
N SER A 216 13.67 11.45 -8.14
CA SER A 216 13.69 12.46 -7.07
C SER A 216 12.37 13.18 -6.87
N SER A 217 11.49 13.21 -7.87
CA SER A 217 10.25 13.97 -7.87
C SER A 217 9.19 13.30 -8.75
N PRO A 218 7.88 13.45 -8.45
CA PRO A 218 6.78 12.98 -9.29
C PRO A 218 6.84 13.45 -10.75
N TYR A 219 7.49 14.59 -11.01
CA TYR A 219 7.59 15.21 -12.33
C TYR A 219 8.98 15.01 -12.99
N SER A 220 9.81 14.09 -12.47
CA SER A 220 11.12 13.81 -13.06
C SER A 220 10.98 13.07 -14.40
N ASP A 221 11.88 13.35 -15.34
CA ASP A 221 11.97 12.64 -16.64
C ASP A 221 12.15 11.12 -16.50
N LYS A 222 12.61 10.65 -15.33
CA LYS A 222 12.70 9.23 -14.99
C LYS A 222 11.35 8.57 -14.72
N ASN A 223 10.26 9.33 -14.63
CA ASN A 223 8.94 8.79 -14.39
C ASN A 223 8.30 8.34 -15.73
N PRO A 224 8.17 7.02 -15.99
CA PRO A 224 7.79 6.46 -17.28
C PRO A 224 6.28 6.47 -17.47
N LEU A 225 5.53 7.32 -16.75
CA LEU A 225 4.04 7.39 -16.79
C LEU A 225 3.49 7.66 -18.19
N ASN A 226 4.38 7.85 -19.16
CA ASN A 226 4.16 8.35 -20.49
C ASN A 226 4.65 7.39 -21.59
N GLN A 227 4.73 6.07 -21.41
CA GLN A 227 5.11 5.20 -22.55
C GLN A 227 4.13 4.03 -22.72
N VAL A 228 3.34 4.08 -23.80
CA VAL A 228 2.60 2.92 -24.31
C VAL A 228 3.26 2.54 -25.63
N HIS A 229 3.94 1.39 -25.64
CA HIS A 229 4.46 0.80 -26.86
C HIS A 229 3.32 0.08 -27.58
N ILE A 230 2.81 0.68 -28.65
CA ILE A 230 1.84 0.00 -29.53
C ILE A 230 2.64 -0.61 -30.68
N VAL A 231 2.74 -1.94 -30.70
CA VAL A 231 3.40 -2.69 -31.76
C VAL A 231 2.32 -3.31 -32.66
N SER A 232 2.27 -2.88 -33.93
CA SER A 232 1.49 -3.56 -34.97
C SER A 232 2.45 -4.02 -36.07
N PRO A 233 2.94 -5.27 -36.01
CA PRO A 233 3.82 -5.80 -37.05
C PRO A 233 3.09 -5.85 -38.40
N PRO A 234 3.71 -5.46 -39.54
CA PRO A 234 5.13 -5.19 -39.74
C PRO A 234 5.51 -3.71 -39.94
N LEU A 235 4.61 -2.73 -39.71
CA LEU A 235 4.79 -1.36 -40.22
C LEU A 235 4.68 -0.21 -39.21
N LEU A 236 4.30 -0.44 -37.95
CA LEU A 236 4.15 0.65 -36.97
C LEU A 236 4.72 0.27 -35.60
N GLU A 237 5.77 1.01 -35.21
CA GLU A 237 6.29 1.11 -33.85
C GLU A 237 6.07 2.57 -33.42
N LEU A 238 5.13 2.79 -32.48
CA LEU A 238 4.72 4.12 -32.03
C LEU A 238 4.95 4.23 -30.53
N ASP A 239 5.92 5.04 -30.14
CA ASP A 239 6.13 5.47 -28.76
C ASP A 239 5.30 6.71 -28.48
N VAL A 240 4.06 6.52 -28.03
CA VAL A 240 3.18 7.65 -27.71
C VAL A 240 3.43 8.11 -26.29
N THR A 241 3.97 9.33 -26.17
CA THR A 241 4.23 9.98 -24.88
C THR A 241 3.00 10.69 -24.32
N TYR A 242 2.19 10.02 -23.50
CA TYR A 242 1.04 10.64 -22.83
C TYR A 242 1.49 11.31 -21.54
N PHE A 243 1.36 12.64 -21.40
CA PHE A 243 1.56 13.31 -20.11
C PHE A 243 0.41 12.97 -19.16
N ARG A 244 0.56 11.92 -18.35
CA ARG A 244 -0.40 11.59 -17.30
C ARG A 244 -0.04 12.32 -16.01
N ASP A 245 -1.04 12.94 -15.38
CA ASP A 245 -0.84 13.53 -14.06
C ASP A 245 -0.47 12.40 -13.07
N PRO A 246 0.68 12.49 -12.37
CA PRO A 246 1.05 11.49 -11.37
C PRO A 246 0.03 11.43 -10.23
N LEU A 247 -0.70 12.53 -9.97
CA LEU A 247 -1.73 12.60 -8.94
C LEU A 247 -2.99 11.87 -9.37
N VAL A 248 -3.38 10.89 -8.56
CA VAL A 248 -4.69 10.23 -8.64
C VAL A 248 -5.48 10.51 -7.38
N MET A 249 -6.78 10.74 -7.53
CA MET A 249 -7.66 11.07 -6.41
C MET A 249 -8.92 10.23 -6.50
N SER A 250 -9.62 10.01 -5.41
CA SER A 250 -10.95 9.41 -5.43
C SER A 250 -11.81 9.98 -4.32
N TYR A 251 -13.11 9.87 -4.49
CA TYR A 251 -14.07 10.17 -3.44
C TYR A 251 -15.19 9.15 -3.47
N GLY A 252 -15.90 9.01 -2.36
CA GLY A 252 -16.99 8.06 -2.33
C GLY A 252 -17.68 7.95 -0.98
N PHE A 253 -18.59 6.99 -0.94
CA PHE A 253 -19.37 6.67 0.23
C PHE A 253 -19.36 5.16 0.47
N GLY A 254 -19.47 4.77 1.73
CA GLY A 254 -19.47 3.38 2.10
C GLY A 254 -20.28 3.10 3.35
N VAL A 255 -20.60 1.83 3.53
CA VAL A 255 -21.26 1.30 4.72
C VAL A 255 -20.35 0.27 5.35
N ARG A 256 -20.21 0.33 6.66
CA ARG A 256 -19.40 -0.60 7.44
C ARG A 256 -20.23 -1.20 8.54
N THR A 257 -19.98 -2.46 8.87
CA THR A 257 -20.69 -3.14 9.95
C THR A 257 -19.92 -4.37 10.43
N MET A 258 -20.28 -4.87 11.59
CA MET A 258 -19.76 -6.13 12.12
C MET A 258 -20.68 -7.28 11.69
N LEU A 259 -20.18 -8.23 10.91
CA LEU A 259 -20.90 -9.42 10.49
C LEU A 259 -20.10 -10.67 10.84
N LEU A 260 -20.67 -11.56 11.64
CA LEU A 260 -20.04 -12.84 12.05
C LEU A 260 -18.63 -12.69 12.65
N GLY A 261 -18.36 -11.58 13.35
CA GLY A 261 -17.05 -11.28 13.94
C GLY A 261 -16.05 -10.58 13.01
N TYR A 262 -16.40 -10.41 11.73
CA TYR A 262 -15.61 -9.65 10.76
C TYR A 262 -16.18 -8.25 10.57
N PHE A 263 -15.32 -7.25 10.56
CA PHE A 263 -15.70 -5.88 10.24
C PHE A 263 -15.70 -5.70 8.73
N ILE A 264 -16.87 -5.68 8.12
CA ILE A 264 -17.05 -5.63 6.66
C ILE A 264 -17.18 -4.17 6.21
N LYS A 265 -16.60 -3.87 5.05
CA LYS A 265 -16.62 -2.57 4.38
C LYS A 265 -17.16 -2.76 2.96
N ILE A 266 -18.17 -1.95 2.62
CA ILE A 266 -18.72 -1.87 1.26
C ILE A 266 -18.62 -0.41 0.85
N ASP A 267 -17.69 -0.10 -0.06
CA ASP A 267 -17.39 1.25 -0.49
C ASP A 267 -17.70 1.42 -1.99
N ARG A 268 -18.39 2.50 -2.36
CA ARG A 268 -18.58 2.94 -3.74
C ARG A 268 -17.77 4.20 -3.99
N ALA A 269 -16.83 4.13 -4.92
CA ALA A 269 -15.85 5.18 -5.14
C ALA A 269 -15.79 5.63 -6.60
N TRP A 270 -15.63 6.92 -6.83
CA TRP A 270 -15.35 7.55 -8.11
C TRP A 270 -13.88 7.94 -8.13
N GLY A 271 -13.12 7.35 -9.05
CA GLY A 271 -11.73 7.76 -9.30
C GLY A 271 -11.70 9.04 -10.12
N ILE A 272 -10.69 9.87 -9.87
CA ILE A 272 -10.33 11.05 -10.66
C ILE A 272 -8.88 10.83 -11.11
N GLU A 273 -8.69 10.74 -12.42
CA GLU A 273 -7.39 10.58 -13.05
C GLU A 273 -7.25 11.65 -14.14
N THR A 274 -6.13 12.38 -14.15
CA THR A 274 -5.86 13.43 -15.16
C THR A 274 -7.02 14.43 -15.29
N ARG A 275 -7.64 14.81 -14.16
CA ARG A 275 -8.80 15.72 -14.05
C ARG A 275 -10.11 15.19 -14.65
N GLU A 276 -10.16 13.93 -15.06
CA GLU A 276 -11.38 13.28 -15.53
C GLU A 276 -11.94 12.33 -14.47
N SER A 277 -13.27 12.33 -14.31
CA SER A 277 -13.96 11.41 -13.40
C SER A 277 -14.20 10.06 -14.09
N LEU A 278 -13.71 9.00 -13.49
CA LEU A 278 -13.87 7.63 -13.95
C LEU A 278 -15.21 7.03 -13.50
N ARG A 279 -15.62 5.95 -14.15
CA ARG A 279 -16.81 5.19 -13.75
C ARG A 279 -16.66 4.68 -12.31
N PRO A 280 -17.72 4.78 -11.48
CA PRO A 280 -17.65 4.35 -10.10
C PRO A 280 -17.41 2.86 -9.97
N ARG A 281 -16.69 2.48 -8.92
CA ARG A 281 -16.35 1.09 -8.63
C ARG A 281 -16.79 0.71 -7.23
N TRP A 282 -17.19 -0.55 -7.11
CA TRP A 282 -17.52 -1.16 -5.83
C TRP A 282 -16.30 -1.85 -5.26
N HIS A 283 -16.06 -1.64 -3.98
CA HIS A 283 -15.04 -2.30 -3.20
C HIS A 283 -15.71 -3.04 -2.06
N PHE A 284 -15.44 -4.34 -1.98
CA PHE A 284 -15.86 -5.21 -0.88
C PHE A 284 -14.60 -5.64 -0.16
N SER A 285 -14.48 -5.33 1.12
CA SER A 285 -13.33 -5.71 1.93
C SER A 285 -13.71 -5.95 3.40
N PHE A 286 -12.75 -6.44 4.17
CA PHE A 286 -12.89 -6.64 5.60
C PHE A 286 -11.67 -6.12 6.37
N GLY A 287 -11.84 -5.89 7.66
CA GLY A 287 -10.81 -5.34 8.53
C GLY A 287 -11.18 -3.95 9.06
N THR A 288 -10.50 -3.54 10.13
CA THR A 288 -10.70 -2.23 10.74
C THR A 288 -9.70 -1.23 10.19
N ASP A 289 -10.03 0.05 10.34
CA ASP A 289 -9.30 1.20 9.82
C ASP A 289 -9.29 1.28 8.29
N PHE A 290 -8.43 2.14 7.74
CA PHE A 290 -8.23 2.26 6.29
C PHE A 290 -7.75 0.91 5.76
#